data_AF-A0AA46P1V1-F1
#
_entry.id   AF-A0AA46P1V1-F1
#
_cell.length_a   1.000
_cell.length_b   1.000
_cell.length_c   1.000
_cell.angle_alpha   90.00
_cell.angle_beta   90.00
_cell.angle_gamma   90.00
#
_symmetry.space_group_name_H-M   'P 1'
#
loop_
_entity.id
_entity.type
_entity.pdbx_description
1 polymer ?
#
loop_
_entity_poly.entity_id
_entity_poly.type
_entity_poly.pdbx_seq_one_letter_code
_entity_poly.pdbx_strand_id
1 'polypeptide(L)' 'MEKYYCDNCRLLYNEEEVCAACGILVTKKIYIEVQKHHKNHNGLDASK' A
#
# COMPACT_ATOMS: atom_id res chain seq x y z
N MET A 1 3.55 6.80 5.85
CA MET A 1 2.25 7.42 5.51
C MET A 1 1.13 6.66 6.20
N GLU A 2 0.16 7.35 6.79
CA GLU A 2 -0.96 6.74 7.50
C GLU A 2 -2.11 6.40 6.53
N LYS A 3 -2.75 5.25 6.74
CA LYS A 3 -3.91 4.75 5.99
C LYS A 3 -4.85 3.97 6.90
N TYR A 4 -6.08 3.76 6.44
CA TYR A 4 -7.05 2.88 7.07
C TYR A 4 -7.19 1.58 6.27
N TYR A 5 -7.13 0.43 6.94
CA TYR A 5 -7.10 -0.88 6.31
C TYR A 5 -8.36 -1.69 6.59
N CYS A 6 -9.04 -2.12 5.52
CA CYS A 6 -10.17 -3.03 5.65
C CYS A 6 -9.67 -4.47 5.76
N ASP A 7 -9.86 -5.13 6.92
CA ASP A 7 -9.42 -6.51 7.13
C ASP A 7 -10.13 -7.54 6.23
N ASN A 8 -11.35 -7.22 5.75
CA ASN A 8 -12.15 -8.13 4.94
C ASN A 8 -11.77 -8.04 3.45
N CYS A 9 -11.73 -6.81 2.90
CA CYS A 9 -11.45 -6.56 1.49
C CYS A 9 -9.98 -6.29 1.17
N ARG A 10 -9.15 -6.09 2.19
CA ARG A 10 -7.73 -5.72 2.09
C ARG A 10 -7.47 -4.41 1.32
N LEU A 11 -8.47 -3.52 1.32
CA LEU A 11 -8.40 -2.20 0.69
C LEU A 11 -7.84 -1.15 1.66
N LEU A 12 -7.21 -0.11 1.10
CA LEU A 12 -6.63 1.01 1.83
C LEU A 12 -7.41 2.30 1.56
N TYR A 13 -7.72 3.01 2.64
CA TYR A 13 -8.46 4.26 2.65
C TYR A 13 -7.63 5.40 3.25
N ASN A 14 -7.94 6.63 2.86
CA ASN A 14 -7.24 7.83 3.36
C ASN A 14 -7.76 8.27 4.72
N GLU A 15 -9.05 8.05 4.95
CA GLU A 15 -9.78 8.45 6.14
C GLU A 15 -10.61 7.27 6.68
N GLU A 16 -11.19 7.47 7.86
CA GLU A 16 -12.13 6.50 8.42
C GLU A 16 -13.43 6.59 7.64
N GLU A 17 -13.74 5.54 6.88
CA GLU A 17 -14.93 5.49 6.04
C GLU A 17 -15.52 4.09 5.98
N VAL A 18 -16.73 4.00 5.45
CA VAL A 18 -17.36 2.72 5.14
C VAL A 18 -16.71 2.12 3.91
N CYS A 19 -16.24 0.88 4.00
CA CYS A 19 -15.63 0.19 2.88
C CYS A 19 -16.62 0.09 1.71
N ALA A 20 -16.31 0.74 0.59
CA ALA A 20 -17.14 0.69 -0.62
C ALA A 20 -17.37 -0.72 -1.17
N ALA A 21 -16.54 -1.70 -0.81
CA ALA A 21 -16.65 -3.08 -1.28
C ALA A 21 -17.48 -4.01 -0.39
N CYS A 22 -17.37 -3.91 0.95
CA CYS A 22 -18.09 -4.80 1.87
C CYS A 22 -19.07 -4.10 2.82
N GLY A 23 -19.10 -2.77 2.85
CA GLY A 23 -19.98 -1.99 3.72
C GLY A 23 -19.58 -1.95 5.19
N ILE A 24 -18.41 -2.48 5.58
CA ILE A 24 -17.91 -2.44 6.96
C ILE A 24 -17.19 -1.12 7.22
N LEU A 25 -17.40 -0.52 8.40
CA LEU A 25 -16.68 0.68 8.84
C LEU A 25 -15.19 0.36 9.04
N VAL A 26 -14.32 1.08 8.34
CA VAL A 26 -12.86 0.88 8.37
C VAL A 26 -12.22 1.83 9.37
N THR A 27 -12.06 1.38 10.61
CA THR A 27 -11.45 2.18 11.70
C THR A 27 -9.98 1.85 11.96
N LYS A 28 -9.48 0.75 11.38
CA LYS A 28 -8.13 0.25 11.64
C LYS A 28 -7.07 1.06 10.91
N LYS A 29 -6.32 1.88 11.64
CA LYS A 29 -5.17 2.64 11.13
C LYS A 29 -3.93 1.77 11.00
N ILE A 30 -3.21 1.93 9.89
CA ILE A 30 -1.90 1.33 9.65
C ILE A 30 -0.91 2.40 9.21
N TYR A 31 0.36 2.19 9.55
CA TYR A 31 1.47 3.01 9.07
C TYR A 31 2.20 2.25 7.95
N ILE A 32 2.31 2.88 6.79
CA ILE A 32 3.01 2.33 5.64
C ILE A 32 4.31 3.11 5.44
N GLU A 33 5.44 2.43 5.58
CA GLU A 33 6.73 2.96 5.18
C GLU A 33 7.02 2.55 3.73
N VAL A 34 7.03 3.52 2.81
CA VAL A 34 7.35 3.26 1.41
C VAL A 34 8.86 3.32 1.26
N GLN A 35 9.49 2.16 1.12
CA GLN A 35 10.91 2.10 0.77
C GLN A 35 11.08 2.49 -0.70
N LYS A 36 11.86 3.55 -0.95
CA LYS A 36 12.25 3.93 -2.31
C LYS A 36 13.24 2.88 -2.81
N HIS A 37 12.77 2.00 -3.69
CA HIS A 37 13.67 1.10 -4.40
C HIS A 37 14.53 1.96 -5.33
N HIS A 38 15.77 2.24 -4.93
CA HIS A 38 16.75 2.78 -5.87
C HIS A 38 16.99 1.69 -6.91
N LYS A 39 16.59 1.97 -8.16
CA LYS A 39 17.04 1.17 -9.30
C LYS A 39 18.55 1.35 -9.38
N ASN A 40 19.31 0.49 -8.70
CA ASN A 40 20.72 0.31 -9.03
C ASN A 40 20.75 -0.23 -10.46
N HIS A 41 21.05 0.66 -11.41
CA HIS A 41 21.51 0.32 -12.74
C HIS A 41 22.88 -0.36 -12.62
N ASN A 42 22.94 -1.56 -12.05
CA ASN A 42 24.16 -2.37 -12.07
C ASN A 42 24.03 -3.44 -13.15
N GLY A 43 24.65 -3.15 -14.29
CA GLY A 43 25.37 -4.11 -15.12
C GLY A 43 24.56 -5.16 -15.84
N LEU A 44 24.13 -4.84 -17.06
CA LEU A 44 24.00 -5.83 -18.14
C LEU A 44 24.75 -5.30 -19.36
N ASP A 45 26.07 -5.20 -19.23
CA ASP A 45 26.97 -5.37 -20.37
C ASP A 45 26.92 -6.84 -20.78
N ALA A 46 25.90 -7.22 -21.56
CA ALA A 46 25.89 -8.48 -22.26
C ALA A 46 26.57 -8.25 -23.61
N SER A 47 27.86 -8.59 -23.67
CA SER A 47 28.63 -8.70 -24.92
C SER A 47 27.89 -9.59 -25.93
N LYS A 48 27.73 -9.11 -27.16
CA LYS A 48 27.79 -9.96 -28.35
C LYS A 48 28.16 -9.16 -29.59
#